data_AF-A0A1L5F4A9-F1
#
_entry.id   AF-A0A1L5F4A9-F1
#
_cell.length_a   1.000
_cell.length_b   1.000
_cell.length_c   1.000
_cell.angle_alpha   90.00
_cell.angle_beta   90.00
_cell.angle_gamma   90.00
#
_symmetry.space_group_name_H-M   'P 1'
#
loop_
_entity.id
_entity.type
_entity.pdbx_description
1 polymer ?
#
loop_
_entity_poly.entity_id
_entity_poly.type
_entity_poly.pdbx_seq_one_letter_code
_entity_poly.pdbx_strand_id
1 'polypeptide(L)'
;MGIDKMLKEIRGAMNIAQQIVLSGETMEFMDVTFDGQYIILIIQDGKEFFNYKYKVDDKNLISNLLIEGLINEIYQKDLLPRKYQIKKIKKHLDRQLERIFNWKSKIAMMKKQKIYDFELERKVARKLNEINEEIYINWKAMDDIKVDLYEYEIFKDILFESLKELP
;
A
#
# COMPACT_ATOMS: atom_id res chain seq x y z
N MET A 1 -29.40 -14.81 -13.60
CA MET A 1 -28.24 -15.73 -13.53
C MET A 1 -28.20 -16.32 -12.14
N GLY A 2 -28.02 -17.63 -11.97
CA GLY A 2 -27.89 -18.22 -10.63
C GLY A 2 -26.56 -17.81 -9.98
N ILE A 3 -26.55 -17.64 -8.66
CA ILE A 3 -25.36 -17.26 -7.88
C ILE A 3 -24.19 -18.21 -8.15
N ASP A 4 -24.45 -19.52 -8.24
CA ASP A 4 -23.41 -20.51 -8.54
C ASP A 4 -22.76 -20.33 -9.92
N LYS A 5 -23.55 -19.94 -10.93
CA LYS A 5 -23.03 -19.67 -12.29
C LYS A 5 -22.14 -18.42 -12.27
N MET A 6 -22.61 -17.37 -11.60
CA MET A 6 -21.87 -16.12 -11.43
C MET A 6 -20.54 -16.34 -10.70
N LEU A 7 -20.55 -17.07 -9.58
CA LEU A 7 -19.32 -17.41 -8.85
C LEU A 7 -18.36 -18.22 -9.71
N LYS A 8 -18.88 -19.16 -10.51
CA LYS A 8 -18.05 -19.95 -11.44
C LYS A 8 -17.41 -19.06 -12.52
N GLU A 9 -18.13 -18.09 -13.05
CA GLU A 9 -17.60 -17.11 -14.02
C GLU A 9 -16.49 -16.25 -13.39
N ILE A 10 -16.75 -15.65 -12.22
CA ILE A 10 -15.78 -14.83 -11.49
C ILE A 10 -14.52 -15.65 -11.18
N ARG A 11 -14.67 -16.86 -10.65
CA ARG A 11 -13.54 -17.77 -10.36
C ARG A 11 -12.74 -18.12 -11.61
N GLY A 12 -13.43 -18.37 -12.72
CA GLY A 12 -12.78 -18.65 -14.00
C GLY A 12 -11.94 -17.48 -14.48
N ALA A 13 -12.52 -16.28 -14.50
CA ALA A 13 -11.84 -15.05 -14.89
C ALA A 13 -10.65 -14.73 -13.97
N MET A 14 -10.83 -14.90 -12.65
CA MET A 14 -9.77 -14.70 -11.66
C MET A 14 -8.60 -15.66 -11.82
N ASN A 15 -8.84 -16.92 -12.15
CA ASN A 15 -7.77 -17.89 -12.38
C ASN A 15 -6.92 -17.49 -13.60
N ILE A 16 -7.55 -17.05 -14.68
CA ILE A 16 -6.85 -16.54 -15.88
C ILE A 16 -6.05 -15.28 -15.53
N ALA A 17 -6.70 -14.32 -14.85
CA ALA A 17 -6.09 -13.08 -14.42
C ALA A 17 -4.85 -13.29 -13.52
N GLN A 18 -4.92 -14.24 -12.58
CA GLN A 18 -3.77 -14.60 -11.74
C GLN A 18 -2.57 -15.02 -12.59
N GLN A 19 -2.78 -15.90 -13.57
CA GLN A 19 -1.70 -16.35 -14.46
C GLN A 19 -1.08 -15.19 -15.26
N ILE A 20 -1.89 -14.22 -15.68
CA ILE A 20 -1.42 -13.05 -16.42
C ILE A 20 -0.60 -12.12 -15.51
N VAL A 21 -1.18 -11.70 -14.39
CA VAL A 21 -0.58 -10.68 -13.50
C VAL A 21 0.70 -11.21 -12.84
N LEU A 22 0.73 -12.49 -12.49
CA LEU A 22 1.85 -13.14 -11.81
C LEU A 22 2.84 -13.78 -12.81
N SER A 23 2.70 -13.52 -14.12
CA SER A 23 3.59 -14.06 -15.16
C SER A 23 3.76 -15.58 -15.11
N GLY A 24 2.68 -16.30 -14.79
CA GLY A 24 2.66 -17.76 -14.67
C GLY A 24 2.99 -18.30 -13.27
N GLU A 25 3.37 -17.46 -12.32
CA GLU A 25 3.35 -17.81 -10.90
C GLU A 25 1.90 -17.85 -10.38
N THR A 26 1.67 -18.55 -9.27
CA THR A 26 0.33 -18.65 -8.65
C THR A 26 0.42 -18.27 -7.19
N MET A 27 -0.48 -17.41 -6.72
CA MET A 27 -0.72 -17.26 -5.28
C MET A 27 -1.14 -18.61 -4.69
N GLU A 28 -0.85 -18.82 -3.40
CA GLU A 28 -1.23 -20.07 -2.72
C GLU A 28 -2.74 -20.30 -2.79
N PHE A 29 -3.56 -19.26 -2.58
CA PHE A 29 -5.00 -19.35 -2.72
C PHE A 29 -5.64 -17.97 -2.92
N MET A 30 -6.55 -17.87 -3.89
CA MET A 30 -7.44 -16.72 -4.04
C MET A 30 -8.78 -17.19 -4.61
N ASP A 31 -9.84 -17.09 -3.82
CA ASP A 31 -11.18 -17.57 -4.17
C ASP A 31 -12.26 -16.56 -3.78
N VAL A 32 -13.40 -16.68 -4.44
CA VAL A 32 -14.60 -15.89 -4.16
C VAL A 32 -15.75 -16.80 -3.75
N THR A 33 -16.35 -16.48 -2.62
CA THR A 33 -17.49 -17.20 -2.05
C THR A 33 -18.67 -16.25 -1.85
N PHE A 34 -19.85 -16.83 -1.66
CA PHE A 34 -21.06 -16.08 -1.34
C PHE A 34 -21.62 -16.54 0.00
N ASP A 35 -21.82 -15.60 0.91
CA ASP A 35 -22.36 -15.85 2.26
C ASP A 35 -23.49 -14.85 2.55
N GLY A 36 -24.72 -15.37 2.57
CA GLY A 36 -25.93 -14.58 2.83
C GLY A 36 -26.19 -13.50 1.79
N GLN A 37 -25.73 -12.28 2.06
CA GLN A 37 -25.86 -11.10 1.18
C GLN A 37 -24.50 -10.52 0.80
N TYR A 38 -23.42 -11.29 0.94
CA TYR A 38 -22.07 -10.80 0.70
C TYR A 38 -21.33 -11.70 -0.27
N ILE A 39 -20.63 -11.08 -1.21
CA ILE A 39 -19.54 -11.72 -1.93
C ILE A 39 -18.26 -11.50 -1.13
N ILE A 40 -17.52 -12.58 -0.90
CA ILE A 40 -16.33 -12.57 -0.06
C ILE A 40 -15.16 -13.06 -0.90
N LEU A 41 -14.19 -12.18 -1.10
CA LEU A 41 -12.88 -12.53 -1.65
C LEU A 41 -11.97 -12.95 -0.50
N ILE A 42 -11.43 -14.15 -0.61
CA ILE A 42 -10.52 -14.77 0.35
C ILE A 42 -9.19 -14.95 -0.37
N ILE A 43 -8.12 -14.46 0.23
CA ILE A 43 -6.76 -14.57 -0.29
C ILE A 43 -5.88 -15.12 0.82
N GLN A 44 -5.07 -16.13 0.49
CA GLN A 44 -4.02 -16.64 1.35
C GLN A 44 -2.69 -16.51 0.60
N ASP A 45 -1.73 -15.87 1.27
CA ASP A 45 -0.34 -15.79 0.81
C ASP A 45 0.57 -16.22 1.96
N GLY A 46 1.08 -17.45 1.89
CA GLY A 46 1.83 -18.08 2.95
C GLY A 46 1.01 -18.23 4.24
N LYS A 47 1.37 -17.41 5.25
CA LYS A 47 0.70 -17.41 6.56
C LYS A 47 -0.33 -16.30 6.71
N GLU A 48 -0.42 -15.40 5.74
CA GLU A 48 -1.30 -14.24 5.80
C GLU A 48 -2.64 -14.55 5.14
N PHE A 49 -3.70 -14.00 5.72
CA PHE A 49 -5.07 -14.20 5.27
C PHE A 49 -5.76 -12.86 5.09
N PHE A 50 -6.23 -12.59 3.88
CA PHE A 50 -6.94 -11.37 3.53
C PHE A 50 -8.37 -11.70 3.16
N ASN A 51 -9.29 -10.87 3.67
CA ASN A 51 -10.72 -11.01 3.43
C ASN A 51 -11.33 -9.66 3.07
N TYR A 52 -11.99 -9.62 1.92
CA TYR A 52 -12.73 -8.47 1.41
C TYR A 52 -14.17 -8.86 1.18
N LYS A 53 -15.11 -8.08 1.71
CA LYS A 53 -16.53 -8.38 1.66
C LYS A 53 -17.27 -7.24 0.99
N TYR A 54 -18.04 -7.55 -0.05
CA TYR A 54 -18.88 -6.59 -0.73
C TYR A 54 -20.35 -7.03 -0.67
N LYS A 55 -21.24 -6.08 -0.34
CA LYS A 55 -22.66 -6.39 -0.16
C LYS A 55 -23.34 -6.53 -1.51
N VAL A 56 -24.05 -7.64 -1.69
CA VAL A 56 -24.84 -7.95 -2.88
C VAL A 56 -26.28 -7.46 -2.67
N ASP A 57 -26.81 -6.78 -3.67
CA ASP A 57 -28.18 -6.33 -3.77
C ASP A 57 -28.73 -6.62 -5.19
N ASP A 58 -30.03 -6.39 -5.39
CA ASP A 58 -30.70 -6.67 -6.67
C ASP A 58 -30.15 -5.81 -7.83
N LYS A 59 -29.42 -4.73 -7.55
CA LYS A 59 -28.87 -3.81 -8.55
C LYS A 59 -27.46 -4.18 -8.99
N ASN A 60 -26.72 -4.92 -8.15
CA ASN A 60 -25.33 -5.26 -8.38
C ASN A 60 -25.09 -6.76 -8.58
N LEU A 61 -26.14 -7.56 -8.77
CA LEU A 61 -26.10 -9.01 -9.03
C LEU A 61 -25.59 -9.35 -10.45
N ILE A 62 -24.44 -8.78 -10.84
CA ILE A 62 -23.75 -8.95 -12.11
C ILE A 62 -22.25 -9.09 -11.81
N SER A 63 -21.59 -10.07 -12.42
CA SER A 63 -20.19 -10.42 -12.17
C SER A 63 -19.26 -9.20 -12.14
N ASN A 64 -19.34 -8.31 -13.15
CA ASN A 64 -18.50 -7.11 -13.22
C ASN A 64 -18.68 -6.18 -12.01
N LEU A 65 -19.93 -5.90 -11.62
CA LEU A 65 -20.24 -4.98 -10.52
C LEU A 65 -19.77 -5.53 -9.16
N LEU A 66 -19.80 -6.85 -9.00
CA LEU A 66 -19.29 -7.50 -7.80
C LEU A 66 -17.75 -7.43 -7.72
N ILE A 67 -17.07 -7.66 -8.85
CA ILE A 67 -15.61 -7.50 -8.93
C ILE A 67 -15.22 -6.03 -8.68
N GLU A 68 -15.90 -5.06 -9.30
CA GLU A 68 -15.69 -3.63 -9.05
C GLU A 68 -15.90 -3.26 -7.58
N GLY A 69 -16.93 -3.84 -6.94
CA GLY A 69 -17.17 -3.70 -5.50
C GLY A 69 -16.00 -4.20 -4.67
N LEU A 70 -15.48 -5.40 -4.97
CA LEU A 70 -14.32 -5.97 -4.29
C LEU A 70 -13.04 -5.16 -4.52
N ILE A 71 -12.82 -4.64 -5.73
CA ILE A 71 -11.71 -3.70 -6.04
C ILE A 71 -11.81 -2.47 -5.14
N ASN A 72 -12.99 -1.89 -5.01
CA ASN A 72 -13.19 -0.72 -4.16
C ASN A 72 -12.95 -1.06 -2.68
N GLU A 73 -13.34 -2.24 -2.20
CA GLU A 73 -13.04 -2.69 -0.84
C GLU A 73 -11.53 -2.78 -0.58
N ILE A 74 -10.76 -3.39 -1.48
CA ILE A 74 -9.28 -3.42 -1.38
C ILE A 74 -8.72 -1.99 -1.36
N TYR A 75 -9.27 -1.12 -2.21
CA TYR A 75 -8.81 0.24 -2.32
C TYR A 75 -9.05 1.05 -1.05
N GLN A 76 -10.26 1.01 -0.50
CA GLN A 76 -10.63 1.78 0.69
C GLN A 76 -9.95 1.25 1.95
N LYS A 77 -9.89 -0.08 2.09
CA LYS A 77 -9.38 -0.74 3.29
C LYS A 77 -7.87 -0.70 3.38
N ASP A 78 -7.16 -0.96 2.28
CA ASP A 78 -5.72 -1.23 2.34
C ASP A 78 -4.86 -0.27 1.51
N LEU A 79 -5.27 0.06 0.28
CA LEU A 79 -4.44 0.90 -0.60
C LEU A 79 -4.44 2.37 -0.20
N LEU A 80 -5.62 2.96 0.00
CA LEU A 80 -5.78 4.37 0.27
C LEU A 80 -5.12 4.79 1.60
N PRO A 81 -5.29 4.06 2.72
CA PRO A 81 -4.61 4.39 3.97
C PRO A 81 -3.08 4.38 3.85
N ARG A 82 -2.51 3.38 3.17
CA ARG A 82 -1.05 3.25 2.95
C ARG A 82 -0.52 4.36 2.05
N LYS A 83 -1.23 4.70 0.97
CA LYS A 83 -0.91 5.87 0.11
C LYS A 83 -0.87 7.17 0.92
N TYR A 84 -1.80 7.35 1.85
CA TYR A 84 -1.77 8.52 2.75
C TYR A 84 -0.61 8.48 3.76
N GLN A 85 -0.28 7.32 4.32
CA GLN A 85 0.87 7.19 5.22
C GLN A 85 2.18 7.53 4.50
N ILE A 86 2.41 6.98 3.30
CA ILE A 86 3.57 7.32 2.46
C ILE A 86 3.63 8.83 2.20
N LYS A 87 2.50 9.45 1.85
CA LYS A 87 2.43 10.90 1.62
C LYS A 87 2.80 11.71 2.87
N LYS A 88 2.35 11.27 4.05
CA LYS A 88 2.70 11.91 5.33
C LYS A 88 4.20 11.81 5.61
N ILE A 89 4.79 10.63 5.41
CA ILE A 89 6.22 10.41 5.62
C ILE A 89 7.05 11.27 4.66
N LYS A 90 6.71 11.29 3.36
CA LYS A 90 7.40 12.16 2.38
C LYS A 90 7.39 13.63 2.81
N LYS A 91 6.21 14.15 3.19
CA LYS A 91 6.07 15.52 3.68
C LYS A 91 6.91 15.79 4.94
N HIS A 92 7.07 14.79 5.82
CA HIS A 92 7.93 14.90 6.98
C HIS A 92 9.41 14.95 6.59
N LEU A 93 9.86 14.03 5.75
CA LEU A 93 11.24 13.96 5.25
C LEU A 93 11.66 15.25 4.53
N ASP A 94 10.78 15.82 3.70
CA ASP A 94 11.03 17.09 3.01
C ASP A 94 11.34 18.23 3.99
N ARG A 95 10.62 18.29 5.12
CA ARG A 95 10.85 19.29 6.18
C ARG A 95 12.17 19.06 6.92
N GLN A 96 12.62 17.81 7.03
CA GLN A 96 13.89 17.51 7.69
C GLN A 96 15.09 17.96 6.84
N LEU A 97 15.00 17.89 5.51
CA LEU A 97 16.04 18.43 4.61
C LEU A 97 16.27 19.93 4.85
N GLU A 98 15.20 20.71 4.99
CA GLU A 98 15.28 22.14 5.32
C GLU A 98 15.94 22.36 6.69
N ARG A 99 15.60 21.53 7.70
CA ARG A 99 16.21 21.61 9.04
C ARG A 99 17.70 21.31 9.00
N ILE A 100 18.13 20.29 8.23
CA ILE A 100 19.56 20.00 8.02
C ILE A 100 20.26 21.22 7.42
N PHE A 101 19.69 21.82 6.37
CA PHE A 101 20.28 22.99 5.72
C PHE A 101 20.43 24.18 6.70
N ASN A 102 19.41 24.44 7.52
CA ASN A 102 19.45 25.48 8.55
C ASN A 102 20.54 25.24 9.59
N TRP A 103 20.70 24.02 10.10
CA TRP A 103 21.76 23.68 11.05
C TRP A 103 23.15 23.72 10.43
N LYS A 104 23.32 23.25 9.19
CA LYS A 104 24.59 23.37 8.45
C LYS A 104 24.98 24.83 8.22
N SER A 105 24.02 25.70 7.90
CA SER A 105 24.25 27.15 7.72
C SER A 105 24.72 27.82 9.00
N LYS A 106 24.17 27.45 10.16
CA LYS A 106 24.64 27.93 11.47
C LYS A 106 26.10 27.58 11.71
N ILE A 107 26.52 26.34 11.40
CA ILE A 107 27.94 25.94 11.50
C ILE A 107 28.82 26.80 10.59
N ALA A 108 28.40 27.01 9.34
CA ALA A 108 29.16 27.82 8.39
C ALA A 108 29.33 29.28 8.87
N MET A 109 28.28 29.88 9.45
CA MET A 109 28.36 31.23 10.02
C MET A 109 29.30 31.30 11.23
N MET A 110 29.25 30.33 12.15
CA MET A 110 30.17 30.28 13.31
C MET A 110 31.63 30.23 12.85
N LYS A 111 31.94 29.39 11.85
CA LYS A 111 33.28 29.29 11.25
C LYS A 111 33.72 30.63 10.63
N LYS A 112 32.81 31.34 9.96
CA LYS A 112 33.09 32.65 9.33
C LYS A 112 33.33 33.77 10.35
N GLN A 113 32.64 33.76 11.48
CA GLN A 113 32.72 34.80 12.51
C GLN A 113 33.89 34.63 13.50
N LYS A 114 34.66 33.53 13.42
CA LYS A 114 35.74 33.17 14.37
C LYS A 114 35.29 33.06 15.85
N ILE A 115 33.98 33.03 16.10
CA ILE A 115 33.39 32.72 17.40
C ILE A 115 33.30 31.20 17.47
N TYR A 116 34.41 30.57 17.86
CA TYR A 116 34.52 29.12 17.91
C TYR A 116 34.17 28.64 19.32
N ASP A 117 32.93 28.17 19.49
CA ASP A 117 32.41 27.58 20.73
C ASP A 117 32.27 26.06 20.54
N PHE A 118 33.15 25.31 21.21
CA PHE A 118 33.19 23.85 21.17
C PHE A 118 31.90 23.21 21.72
N GLU A 119 31.27 23.81 22.73
CA GLU A 119 30.02 23.28 23.30
C GLU A 119 28.87 23.44 22.31
N LEU A 120 28.80 24.60 21.67
CA LEU A 120 27.80 24.89 20.64
C LEU A 120 28.00 24.00 19.41
N GLU A 121 29.24 23.79 18.94
CA GLU A 121 29.53 22.87 17.83
C GLU A 121 29.09 21.45 18.15
N ARG A 122 29.44 20.94 19.34
CA ARG A 122 29.03 19.61 19.80
C ARG A 122 27.52 19.47 19.86
N LYS A 123 26.81 20.52 20.32
CA LYS A 123 25.35 20.57 20.36
C LYS A 123 24.74 20.51 18.96
N VAL A 124 25.29 21.25 17.99
CA VAL A 124 24.79 21.21 16.60
C VAL A 124 25.07 19.85 15.96
N ALA A 125 26.26 19.28 16.14
CA ALA A 125 26.61 17.96 15.62
C ALA A 125 25.68 16.87 16.15
N ARG A 126 25.39 16.86 17.47
CA ARG A 126 24.42 15.93 18.05
C ARG A 126 23.04 16.10 17.42
N LYS A 127 22.60 17.35 17.20
CA LYS A 127 21.28 17.61 16.63
C LYS A 127 21.16 17.19 15.16
N LEU A 128 22.24 17.30 14.39
CA LEU A 128 22.30 16.76 13.03
C LEU A 128 22.25 15.23 13.01
N ASN A 129 22.94 14.56 13.94
CA ASN A 129 22.87 13.09 14.07
C ASN A 129 21.46 12.62 14.41
N GLU A 130 20.80 13.25 15.39
CA GLU A 130 19.41 12.93 15.74
C GLU A 130 18.46 13.09 14.54
N ILE A 131 18.62 14.15 13.74
CA ILE A 131 17.82 14.35 12.51
C ILE A 131 18.12 13.26 11.47
N ASN A 132 19.38 12.87 11.30
CA ASN A 132 19.76 11.81 10.34
C ASN A 132 19.18 10.45 10.73
N GLU A 133 19.22 10.09 12.01
CA GLU A 133 18.60 8.87 12.53
C GLU A 133 17.08 8.89 12.30
N GLU A 134 16.42 10.02 12.59
CA GLU A 134 14.99 10.20 12.34
C GLU A 134 14.64 10.04 10.84
N ILE A 135 15.45 10.60 9.93
CA ILE A 135 15.29 10.43 8.48
C ILE A 135 15.39 8.95 8.11
N TYR A 136 16.40 8.24 8.61
CA TYR A 136 16.60 6.82 8.29
C TYR A 136 15.41 5.97 8.73
N ILE A 137 14.95 6.15 9.98
CA ILE A 137 13.80 5.40 10.52
C ILE A 137 12.54 5.64 9.68
N ASN A 138 12.25 6.91 9.34
CA ASN A 138 11.07 7.24 8.55
C ASN A 138 11.19 6.73 7.10
N TRP A 139 12.37 6.80 6.50
CA TRP A 139 12.60 6.27 5.16
C TRP A 139 12.40 4.75 5.14
N LYS A 140 12.94 4.03 6.13
CA LYS A 140 12.77 2.58 6.24
C LYS A 140 11.31 2.20 6.45
N ALA A 141 10.60 2.89 7.35
CA ALA A 141 9.17 2.68 7.55
C ALA A 141 8.35 2.93 6.27
N MET A 142 8.70 3.94 5.48
CA MET A 142 8.05 4.18 4.19
C MET A 142 8.28 3.04 3.20
N ASP A 143 9.48 2.48 3.15
CA ASP A 143 9.78 1.35 2.27
C ASP A 143 9.05 0.09 2.69
N ASP A 144 8.93 -0.18 4.00
CA ASP A 144 8.13 -1.30 4.49
C ASP A 144 6.65 -1.14 4.09
N ILE A 145 6.07 0.07 4.23
CA ILE A 145 4.70 0.35 3.75
C ILE A 145 4.55 0.18 2.24
N LYS A 146 5.59 0.42 1.43
CA LYS A 146 5.53 0.20 -0.01
C LYS A 146 5.51 -1.27 -0.37
N VAL A 147 6.18 -2.12 0.40
CA VAL A 147 6.14 -3.58 0.21
C VAL A 147 4.71 -4.07 0.42
N ASP A 148 4.09 -3.69 1.54
CA ASP A 148 2.67 -3.95 1.79
C ASP A 148 1.78 -3.42 0.67
N LEU A 149 2.01 -2.18 0.22
CA LEU A 149 1.20 -1.55 -0.82
C LEU A 149 1.24 -2.37 -2.12
N TYR A 150 2.41 -2.89 -2.48
CA TYR A 150 2.60 -3.70 -3.69
C TYR A 150 1.76 -4.97 -3.63
N GLU A 151 1.72 -5.66 -2.50
CA GLU A 151 0.90 -6.85 -2.30
C GLU A 151 -0.60 -6.59 -2.56
N TYR A 152 -1.17 -5.54 -1.96
CA TYR A 152 -2.57 -5.18 -2.23
C TYR A 152 -2.80 -4.67 -3.66
N GLU A 153 -1.79 -4.10 -4.30
CA GLU A 153 -1.87 -3.72 -5.71
C GLU A 153 -1.99 -4.95 -6.60
N ILE A 154 -1.28 -6.04 -6.30
CA ILE A 154 -1.43 -7.34 -6.99
C ILE A 154 -2.87 -7.85 -6.87
N PHE A 155 -3.47 -7.85 -5.67
CA PHE A 155 -4.84 -8.35 -5.48
C PHE A 155 -5.85 -7.55 -6.32
N LYS A 156 -5.67 -6.22 -6.30
CA LYS A 156 -6.48 -5.29 -7.10
C LYS A 156 -6.28 -5.52 -8.59
N ASP A 157 -5.05 -5.74 -9.03
CA ASP A 157 -4.71 -5.91 -10.45
C ASP A 157 -5.24 -7.24 -11.00
N ILE A 158 -5.21 -8.32 -10.21
CA ILE A 158 -5.88 -9.59 -10.55
C ILE A 158 -7.38 -9.37 -10.77
N LEU A 159 -8.06 -8.67 -9.86
CA LEU A 159 -9.49 -8.38 -10.04
C LEU A 159 -9.74 -7.49 -11.26
N PHE A 160 -8.89 -6.50 -11.53
CA PHE A 160 -9.01 -5.66 -12.72
C PHE A 160 -8.83 -6.46 -14.01
N GLU A 161 -7.86 -7.35 -14.07
CA GLU A 161 -7.65 -8.21 -15.23
C GLU A 161 -8.82 -9.19 -15.40
N SER A 162 -9.39 -9.68 -14.28
CA SER A 162 -10.57 -10.55 -14.30
C SER A 162 -11.76 -9.89 -15.00
N LEU A 163 -11.93 -8.57 -14.92
CA LEU A 163 -13.01 -7.86 -15.62
C LEU A 163 -12.91 -7.97 -17.14
N LYS A 164 -11.71 -8.16 -17.69
CA LYS A 164 -11.48 -8.31 -19.14
C LYS A 164 -11.78 -9.72 -19.63
N GLU A 165 -11.68 -10.70 -18.72
CA GLU A 165 -11.84 -12.13 -18.99
C GLU A 165 -13.26 -12.64 -18.66
N LEU A 166 -14.15 -11.76 -18.21
CA LEU A 166 -15.55 -12.11 -18.01
C LEU A 166 -16.28 -12.24 -19.36
N PRO A 167 -17.11 -13.28 -19.54
CA PRO A 167 -17.84 -13.56 -20.79
C PRO A 167 -19.00 -12.60 -21.08
#